data_AF-A0A662EP18-F1
#
_entry.id   AF-A0A662EP18-F1
#
_cell.length_a   1.000
_cell.length_b   1.000
_cell.length_c   1.000
_cell.angle_alpha   90.00
_cell.angle_beta   90.00
_cell.angle_gamma   90.00
#
_symmetry.space_group_name_H-M   'P 1'
#
loop_
_entity.id
_entity.type
_entity.pdbx_description
1 polymer ?
#
loop_
_entity_poly.entity_id
_entity_poly.type
_entity_poly.pdbx_seq_one_letter_code
_entity_poly.pdbx_strand_id
1 'polypeptide(L)'
;VRELPCVLRAEGEEPGPVELGLEEERLLVEIPPDFQALRRESMELALRWRLAAREALSHYMGRSYLGTGLVRDGKKSFLLLERKALEEVLSSP
;
A
#
# COMPACT_ATOMS: atom_id res chain seq x y z
N VAL A 1 9.48 -10.09 -4.63
CA VAL A 1 8.23 -9.30 -4.68
C VAL A 1 7.00 -10.19 -4.75
N ARG A 2 6.94 -11.18 -5.66
CA ARG A 2 5.79 -12.10 -5.83
C ARG A 2 5.41 -12.96 -4.61
N GLU A 3 6.22 -12.98 -3.56
CA GLU A 3 6.02 -13.83 -2.35
C GLU A 3 5.64 -13.03 -1.10
N LEU A 4 5.63 -11.69 -1.15
CA LEU A 4 5.23 -10.91 0.02
C LEU A 4 3.69 -10.81 0.10
N PRO A 5 3.12 -10.94 1.30
CA PRO A 5 1.69 -10.74 1.52
C PRO A 5 1.28 -9.31 1.15
N CYS A 6 0.09 -9.17 0.56
CA CYS A 6 -0.39 -7.93 0.00
C CYS A 6 -1.74 -7.57 0.63
N VAL A 7 -1.76 -6.49 1.41
CA VAL A 7 -2.92 -6.07 2.22
C VAL A 7 -3.97 -5.34 1.39
N LEU A 8 -3.60 -4.85 0.22
CA LEU A 8 -4.51 -4.23 -0.74
C LEU A 8 -4.01 -4.59 -2.13
N ARG A 9 -4.86 -5.24 -2.92
CA ARG A 9 -4.57 -5.68 -4.29
C ARG A 9 -5.63 -5.14 -5.24
N ALA A 10 -5.23 -4.81 -6.47
CA ALA A 10 -6.19 -4.41 -7.49
C ALA A 10 -7.03 -5.61 -7.97
N GLU A 11 -8.34 -5.39 -8.12
CA GLU A 11 -9.28 -6.30 -8.78
C GLU A 11 -9.73 -5.65 -10.10
N GLY A 12 -9.04 -5.99 -11.18
CA GLY A 12 -9.18 -5.27 -12.45
C GLY A 12 -8.63 -3.84 -12.31
N GLU A 13 -9.51 -2.85 -12.49
CA GLU A 13 -9.18 -1.42 -12.36
C GLU A 13 -9.49 -0.86 -10.96
N GLU A 14 -10.23 -1.62 -10.14
CA GLU A 14 -10.68 -1.21 -8.81
C GLU A 14 -9.71 -1.66 -7.72
N PRO A 15 -9.64 -0.94 -6.59
CA PRO A 15 -9.03 -1.52 -5.40
C PRO A 15 -9.90 -2.70 -4.94
N GLY A 16 -9.28 -3.83 -4.67
CA GLY A 16 -9.91 -4.94 -3.98
C GLY A 16 -10.14 -4.63 -2.49
N PRO A 17 -10.65 -5.60 -1.73
CA PRO A 17 -10.83 -5.46 -0.29
C PRO A 17 -9.48 -5.26 0.42
N VAL A 18 -9.49 -4.50 1.51
CA VAL A 18 -8.32 -4.31 2.37
C VAL A 18 -8.27 -5.43 3.41
N GLU A 19 -7.17 -6.18 3.43
CA GLU A 19 -6.90 -7.19 4.44
C GLU A 19 -6.11 -6.58 5.62
N LEU A 20 -6.76 -6.48 6.78
CA LEU A 20 -6.19 -5.85 7.99
C LEU A 20 -5.68 -6.86 9.03
N GLY A 21 -5.81 -8.15 8.75
CA GLY A 21 -5.42 -9.23 9.67
C GLY A 21 -3.97 -9.70 9.52
N LEU A 22 -3.24 -9.19 8.53
CA LEU A 22 -1.86 -9.58 8.25
C LEU A 22 -0.89 -8.92 9.25
N GLU A 23 0.12 -9.66 9.71
CA GLU A 23 1.03 -9.25 10.79
C GLU A 23 2.51 -9.48 10.49
N GLU A 24 2.83 -9.88 9.25
CA GLU A 24 4.18 -10.14 8.78
C GLU A 24 5.03 -8.87 8.81
N GLU A 25 6.35 -9.03 8.94
CA GLU A 25 7.29 -7.90 9.03
C GLU A 25 7.28 -7.01 7.79
N ARG A 26 6.95 -7.57 6.63
CA ARG A 26 6.90 -6.88 5.34
C ARG A 26 5.57 -7.12 4.64
N LEU A 27 4.85 -6.04 4.35
CA LEU A 27 3.55 -6.05 3.69
C LEU A 27 3.60 -5.18 2.43
N LEU A 28 2.79 -5.52 1.43
CA LEU A 28 2.63 -4.72 0.21
C LEU A 28 1.23 -4.09 0.13
N VAL A 29 1.18 -2.82 -0.27
CA VAL A 29 -0.06 -2.11 -0.64
C VAL A 29 0.03 -1.79 -2.12
N GLU A 30 -0.82 -2.39 -2.97
CA GLU A 30 -0.90 -2.01 -4.39
C GLU A 30 -1.40 -0.58 -4.51
N ILE A 31 -0.83 0.18 -5.44
CA ILE A 31 -1.26 1.54 -5.78
C ILE A 31 -1.46 1.66 -7.28
N PRO A 32 -2.34 2.57 -7.74
CA PRO A 32 -2.48 2.86 -9.16
C PRO A 32 -1.14 3.31 -9.75
N PRO A 33 -0.70 2.76 -10.89
CA PRO A 33 0.59 3.12 -11.49
C PRO A 33 0.62 4.59 -11.94
N ASP A 34 -0.53 5.14 -12.35
CA ASP A 34 -0.71 6.57 -12.63
C ASP A 34 -2.04 7.07 -12.02
N PHE A 35 -1.96 7.59 -10.80
CA PHE A 35 -3.12 8.16 -10.12
C PHE A 35 -3.66 9.44 -10.80
N GLN A 36 -2.80 10.20 -11.50
CA GLN A 36 -3.21 11.42 -12.17
C GLN A 36 -4.05 11.11 -13.42
N ALA A 37 -3.63 10.12 -14.22
CA ALA A 37 -4.41 9.61 -15.33
C ALA A 37 -5.75 9.04 -14.84
N LEU A 38 -5.71 8.16 -13.82
CA LEU A 38 -6.91 7.57 -13.21
C LEU A 38 -7.92 8.63 -12.79
N ARG A 39 -7.46 9.69 -12.13
CA ARG A 39 -8.33 10.79 -11.67
C ARG A 39 -8.95 11.59 -12.82
N ARG A 40 -8.24 11.76 -13.94
CA ARG A 40 -8.77 12.44 -15.14
C ARG A 40 -9.83 11.61 -15.83
N GLU A 41 -9.64 10.29 -15.86
CA GLU A 41 -10.57 9.34 -16.49
C GLU A 41 -11.81 9.09 -15.62
N SER A 42 -11.61 8.87 -14.33
CA SER A 42 -12.69 8.60 -13.38
C SER A 42 -12.35 9.11 -11.97
N MET A 43 -13.01 10.20 -11.58
CA MET A 43 -12.88 10.76 -10.23
C MET A 43 -13.44 9.82 -9.16
N GLU A 44 -14.46 9.03 -9.49
CA GLU A 44 -15.06 8.06 -8.58
C GLU A 44 -14.10 6.90 -8.29
N LEU A 45 -13.45 6.37 -9.34
CA LEU A 45 -12.46 5.32 -9.19
C LEU A 45 -11.22 5.81 -8.42
N ALA A 46 -10.76 7.03 -8.70
CA ALA A 46 -9.68 7.64 -7.94
C ALA A 46 -10.04 7.86 -6.46
N LEU A 47 -11.31 8.15 -6.15
CA LEU A 47 -11.80 8.24 -4.77
C LEU A 47 -11.77 6.86 -4.10
N ARG A 48 -12.28 5.80 -4.75
CA ARG A 48 -12.24 4.43 -4.21
C ARG A 48 -10.81 4.01 -3.86
N TRP A 49 -9.88 4.20 -4.79
CA TRP A 49 -8.46 3.91 -4.56
C TRP A 49 -7.88 4.68 -3.37
N ARG A 50 -8.23 5.97 -3.25
CA ARG A 50 -7.72 6.79 -2.15
C ARG A 50 -8.29 6.38 -0.79
N LEU A 51 -9.56 5.96 -0.74
CA LEU A 51 -10.18 5.46 0.48
C LEU A 51 -9.58 4.12 0.90
N ALA A 52 -9.43 3.16 -0.01
CA ALA A 52 -8.84 1.85 0.27
C ALA A 52 -7.37 1.98 0.71
N ALA A 53 -6.56 2.76 -0.01
CA ALA A 53 -5.17 3.00 0.39
C ALA A 53 -5.08 3.72 1.74
N ARG A 54 -5.97 4.70 1.99
CA ARG A 54 -6.02 5.39 3.30
C ARG A 54 -6.36 4.40 4.42
N GLU A 55 -7.32 3.52 4.22
CA GLU A 55 -7.69 2.50 5.21
C GLU A 55 -6.50 1.60 5.55
N ALA A 56 -5.87 1.00 4.53
CA ALA A 56 -4.70 0.13 4.69
C ALA A 56 -3.55 0.86 5.42
N LEU A 57 -3.14 2.03 4.90
CA LEU A 57 -2.00 2.77 5.44
C LEU A 57 -2.29 3.28 6.86
N SER A 58 -3.50 3.79 7.14
CA SER A 58 -3.83 4.29 8.48
C SER A 58 -3.82 3.17 9.51
N HIS A 59 -4.33 1.99 9.15
CA HIS A 59 -4.31 0.82 10.04
C HIS A 59 -2.87 0.39 10.36
N TYR A 60 -2.06 0.16 9.32
CA TYR A 60 -0.72 -0.38 9.50
C TYR A 60 0.28 0.62 10.10
N MET A 61 0.20 1.90 9.73
CA MET A 61 1.02 2.94 10.37
C MET A 61 0.70 3.08 11.87
N GLY A 62 -0.55 2.87 12.27
CA GLY A 62 -0.95 2.80 13.69
C GLY A 62 -0.39 1.59 14.43
N ARG A 63 0.19 0.60 13.73
CA ARG A 63 0.75 -0.65 14.26
C ARG A 63 2.27 -0.76 14.03
N SER A 64 2.96 0.38 14.00
CA SER A 64 4.42 0.48 13.84
C SER A 64 4.96 0.03 12.48
N TYR A 65 4.12 0.06 11.44
CA TYR A 65 4.59 -0.09 10.06
C TYR A 65 4.97 1.25 9.45
N LEU A 66 6.03 1.24 8.63
CA LEU A 66 6.48 2.41 7.89
C LEU A 66 6.53 2.10 6.39
N GLY A 67 6.15 3.09 5.57
CA GLY A 67 6.37 3.02 4.13
C GLY A 67 7.84 3.23 3.81
N THR A 68 8.57 2.15 3.52
CA THR A 68 10.03 2.21 3.34
C THR A 68 10.47 2.14 1.89
N GLY A 69 9.55 1.82 0.96
CA GLY A 69 9.92 1.74 -0.45
C GLY A 69 8.76 1.66 -1.41
N LEU A 70 9.09 1.84 -2.69
CA LEU A 70 8.21 1.62 -3.83
C LEU A 70 8.77 0.47 -4.67
N VAL A 71 7.94 -0.53 -4.90
CA VAL A 71 8.28 -1.71 -5.68
C VAL A 71 7.44 -1.72 -6.95
N ARG A 72 8.07 -1.93 -8.10
CA ARG A 72 7.39 -2.06 -9.39
C ARG A 72 7.53 -3.49 -9.89
N ASP A 73 6.41 -4.09 -10.30
CA ASP A 73 6.37 -5.42 -10.90
C ASP A 73 5.55 -5.36 -12.20
N GLY A 74 6.24 -5.25 -13.33
CA GLY A 74 5.63 -4.98 -14.63
C GLY A 74 4.83 -3.68 -14.63
N LYS A 75 3.50 -3.79 -14.82
CA LYS A 75 2.57 -2.64 -14.81
C LYS A 75 2.06 -2.28 -13.41
N LYS A 76 2.33 -3.09 -12.40
CA LYS A 76 1.85 -2.91 -11.04
C LYS A 76 2.86 -2.18 -10.19
N SER A 77 2.38 -1.35 -9.28
CA SER A 77 3.21 -0.61 -8.32
C SER A 77 2.71 -0.89 -6.91
N PHE A 78 3.63 -1.11 -5.98
CA PHE A 78 3.35 -1.46 -4.60
C PHE A 78 4.16 -0.58 -3.67
N LEU A 79 3.52 -0.06 -2.62
CA LEU A 79 4.22 0.48 -1.47
C LEU A 79 4.63 -0.67 -0.56
N LEU A 80 5.90 -0.70 -0.17
CA LEU A 80 6.43 -1.62 0.83
C LEU A 80 6.24 -1.01 2.22
N LEU A 81 5.55 -1.75 3.07
CA LEU A 81 5.42 -1.45 4.49
C LEU A 81 6.32 -2.40 5.28
N GLU A 82 7.16 -1.85 6.15
CA GLU A 82 7.98 -2.63 7.08
C GLU A 82 7.62 -2.30 8.52
N ARG A 83 7.39 -3.33 9.34
CA ARG A 83 7.27 -3.16 10.78
C ARG A 83 8.64 -2.84 11.36
N LYS A 84 8.80 -1.67 11.98
CA LYS A 84 10.05 -1.27 12.64
C LYS A 84 9.75 -0.66 14.00
N ALA A 85 10.64 -0.90 14.96
CA ALA A 85 10.56 -0.19 16.23
C ALA A 85 10.91 1.29 16.02
N LEU A 86 10.26 2.19 16.75
CA LEU A 86 10.48 3.63 16.62
C LEU A 86 11.95 3.99 16.89
N GLU A 87 12.58 3.28 17.83
CA GLU A 87 13.98 3.44 18.20
C GLU A 87 14.93 3.10 17.04
N GLU A 88 14.65 2.03 16.28
CA GLU A 88 15.44 1.63 15.11
C GLU A 88 15.35 2.66 13.97
N VAL A 89 14.20 3.32 13.86
CA VAL A 89 13.92 4.32 12.83
C VAL A 89 14.62 5.63 13.17
N LEU A 90 14.52 6.08 14.43
CA LEU A 90 15.19 7.29 14.90
C LEU A 90 16.70 7.15 15.01
N SER A 91 17.21 5.91 15.09
CA SER A 91 18.65 5.61 15.13
C SER A 91 19.24 5.29 13.76
N SER A 92 18.42 5.25 12.70
CA SER A 92 18.92 5.10 11.33
C SER A 92 19.51 6.44 10.84
N PRO A 93 20.74 6.45 10.31
CA PRO A 93 21.44 7.67 9.87
C PRO A 93 20.88 8.30 8.59
#